data_AF-A0A7C5GGX0-F1
#
_entry.id   AF-A0A7C5GGX0-F1
#
_cell.length_a   1.000
_cell.length_b   1.000
_cell.length_c   1.000
_cell.angle_alpha   90.00
_cell.angle_beta   90.00
_cell.angle_gamma   90.00
#
_symmetry.space_group_name_H-M   'P 1'
#
loop_
_entity.id
_entity.type
_entity.pdbx_description
1 polymer ?
#
loop_
_entity_poly.entity_id
_entity_poly.type
_entity_poly.pdbx_seq_one_letter_code
_entity_poly.pdbx_strand_id
1 'polypeptide(L)'
;MGIFIALLILSFLIFFHELGHFTVARAFGVQVDVFSIGFGKKIYSKQIAKTQWSISAIPLGGYVKMKGQDDSDPTAVNYDSDSYTTKTPLQKIGILLAGPFANFLVAFLLYFGASQIGTPLSPLFNYSHYMAPVVGGFSPDSPAKEAGLKEGDKILKINNTSIKTWEEIGTNIQKQGDNLHFTVLRENGVVLDFDLKP
;
A
#
# COMPACT_ATOMS: atom_id res chain seq x y z
N MET A 1 11.18 7.52 -8.22
CA MET A 1 10.20 6.42 -8.39
C MET A 1 9.15 6.40 -7.27
N GLY A 2 9.53 6.51 -5.99
CA GLY A 2 8.60 6.41 -4.85
C GLY A 2 7.44 7.41 -4.84
N ILE A 3 7.67 8.69 -5.14
CA ILE A 3 6.61 9.71 -5.10
C ILE A 3 5.52 9.41 -6.13
N PHE A 4 5.89 9.13 -7.38
CA PHE A 4 4.91 8.82 -8.44
C PHE A 4 4.03 7.61 -8.08
N ILE A 5 4.65 6.54 -7.55
CA ILE A 5 3.93 5.35 -7.09
C ILE A 5 3.00 5.69 -5.92
N ALA A 6 3.48 6.47 -4.94
CA ALA A 6 2.65 6.92 -3.81
C ALA A 6 1.44 7.74 -4.28
N LEU A 7 1.62 8.64 -5.26
CA LEU A 7 0.51 9.40 -5.83
C LEU A 7 -0.50 8.49 -6.54
N LEU A 8 -0.04 7.48 -7.27
CA LEU A 8 -0.91 6.53 -7.95
C LEU A 8 -1.73 5.71 -6.94
N ILE A 9 -1.08 5.19 -5.89
CA ILE A 9 -1.76 4.44 -4.81
C ILE A 9 -2.77 5.34 -4.08
N LEU A 10 -2.39 6.58 -3.76
CA LEU A 10 -3.29 7.54 -3.12
C LEU A 10 -4.51 7.84 -3.99
N SER A 11 -4.30 8.06 -5.30
CA SER A 11 -5.38 8.29 -6.27
C SER A 11 -6.34 7.10 -6.34
N PHE A 12 -5.80 5.88 -6.34
CA PHE A 12 -6.58 4.65 -6.33
C PHE A 12 -7.40 4.49 -5.05
N LEU A 13 -6.81 4.70 -3.87
CA LEU A 13 -7.51 4.60 -2.60
C LEU A 13 -8.63 5.64 -2.48
N ILE A 14 -8.36 6.89 -2.86
CA ILE A 14 -9.38 7.94 -2.79
C ILE A 14 -10.52 7.66 -3.78
N PHE A 15 -10.25 7.11 -4.96
CA PHE A 15 -11.32 6.71 -5.87
C PHE A 15 -12.33 5.75 -5.22
N PHE A 16 -11.85 4.71 -4.52
CA PHE A 16 -12.73 3.77 -3.83
C PHE A 16 -13.39 4.39 -2.60
N HIS A 17 -12.72 5.31 -1.90
CA HIS A 17 -13.31 6.10 -0.84
C HIS A 17 -14.54 6.89 -1.32
N GLU A 18 -14.37 7.67 -2.39
CA GLU A 18 -15.46 8.44 -3.00
C GLU A 18 -16.56 7.52 -3.54
N LEU A 19 -16.19 6.36 -4.11
CA LEU A 19 -17.17 5.37 -4.55
C LEU A 19 -18.02 4.83 -3.40
N GLY A 20 -17.45 4.68 -2.20
CA GLY A 20 -18.20 4.35 -0.98
C GLY A 20 -19.28 5.38 -0.67
N HIS A 21 -18.92 6.66 -0.58
CA HIS A 21 -19.88 7.74 -0.36
C HIS A 21 -20.97 7.76 -1.44
N PHE A 22 -20.57 7.69 -2.71
CA PHE A 22 -21.47 7.67 -3.85
C PHE A 22 -22.49 6.53 -3.78
N THR A 23 -22.03 5.31 -3.57
CA THR A 23 -22.88 4.11 -3.59
C THR A 23 -23.94 4.17 -2.50
N VAL A 24 -23.55 4.50 -1.26
CA VAL A 24 -24.49 4.57 -0.13
C VAL A 24 -25.43 5.78 -0.24
N ALA A 25 -24.95 6.93 -0.74
CA ALA A 25 -25.80 8.08 -1.00
C ALA A 25 -26.91 7.73 -2.02
N ARG A 26 -26.55 7.08 -3.12
CA ARG A 26 -27.50 6.63 -4.14
C ARG A 26 -28.47 5.58 -3.59
N ALA A 27 -28.00 4.67 -2.72
CA ALA A 27 -28.85 3.66 -2.09
C ALA A 27 -29.92 4.28 -1.16
N PHE A 28 -29.61 5.39 -0.48
CA PHE A 28 -30.59 6.15 0.30
C PHE A 28 -31.39 7.18 -0.51
N GLY A 29 -31.28 7.13 -1.85
CA GLY A 29 -32.01 8.00 -2.76
C GLY A 29 -31.55 9.45 -2.74
N VAL A 30 -30.31 9.72 -2.31
CA VAL A 30 -29.68 11.04 -2.47
C VAL A 30 -29.23 11.20 -3.93
N GLN A 31 -29.54 12.34 -4.54
CA GLN A 31 -28.98 12.69 -5.84
C GLN A 31 -27.50 13.06 -5.68
N VAL A 32 -26.67 12.52 -6.56
CA VAL A 32 -25.27 12.93 -6.68
C VAL A 32 -25.14 13.69 -8.00
N ASP A 33 -24.79 14.96 -7.92
CA ASP A 33 -24.64 15.85 -9.07
C ASP A 33 -23.32 15.59 -9.80
N VAL A 34 -22.23 15.39 -9.05
CA VAL A 34 -20.89 15.19 -9.60
C VAL A 34 -20.16 14.08 -8.86
N PHE A 35 -19.57 13.16 -9.61
CA PHE A 35 -18.53 12.25 -9.14
C PHE A 35 -17.24 12.62 -9.89
N SER A 36 -16.22 13.08 -9.18
CA SER A 36 -14.95 13.50 -9.80
C SER A 36 -13.79 12.67 -9.28
N ILE A 37 -12.99 12.16 -10.21
CA ILE A 37 -11.65 11.65 -9.95
C ILE A 37 -10.68 12.82 -10.15
N GLY A 38 -9.98 13.18 -9.09
CA GLY A 38 -9.10 14.34 -9.03
C GLY A 38 -9.82 15.67 -8.79
N PHE A 39 -9.03 16.73 -8.72
CA PHE A 39 -9.43 18.10 -8.45
C PHE A 39 -9.05 19.09 -9.56
N GLY A 40 -9.60 20.30 -9.48
CA GLY A 40 -9.27 21.42 -10.36
C GLY A 40 -10.01 21.36 -11.70
N LYS A 41 -9.32 21.75 -12.77
CA LYS A 41 -9.91 21.82 -14.12
C LYS A 41 -10.30 20.42 -14.59
N LYS A 42 -11.58 20.24 -14.94
CA LYS A 42 -12.09 19.00 -15.55
C LYS A 42 -11.44 18.82 -16.92
N ILE A 43 -10.72 17.72 -17.11
CA ILE A 43 -10.14 17.33 -18.41
C ILE A 43 -11.23 16.68 -19.26
N TYR A 44 -12.00 15.79 -18.64
CA TYR A 44 -13.06 15.05 -19.30
C TYR A 44 -14.27 14.96 -18.38
N SER A 45 -15.46 14.99 -18.95
CA SER A 45 -16.70 14.82 -18.20
C SER A 45 -17.75 14.15 -19.08
N LYS A 46 -18.52 13.24 -18.47
CA LYS A 46 -19.65 12.57 -19.12
C LYS A 46 -20.83 12.54 -18.16
N GLN A 47 -21.99 12.98 -18.66
CA GLN A 47 -23.24 12.84 -17.93
C GLN A 47 -23.75 11.41 -18.06
N ILE A 48 -23.95 10.71 -16.94
CA ILE A 48 -24.56 9.38 -16.90
C ILE A 48 -25.73 9.46 -15.94
N ALA A 49 -26.95 9.32 -16.48
CA ALA A 49 -28.19 9.62 -15.77
C ALA A 49 -28.14 11.04 -15.15
N LYS A 50 -28.34 11.16 -13.84
CA LYS A 50 -28.31 12.44 -13.11
C LYS A 50 -26.92 12.83 -12.58
N THR A 51 -25.89 12.01 -12.79
CA THR A 51 -24.55 12.25 -12.25
C THR A 51 -23.56 12.60 -13.35
N GLN A 52 -22.83 13.70 -13.16
CA GLN A 52 -21.69 14.04 -14.00
C GLN A 52 -20.43 13.31 -13.52
N TRP A 53 -19.93 12.38 -14.31
CA TRP A 53 -18.66 11.69 -14.07
C TRP A 53 -17.53 12.52 -14.66
N SER A 54 -16.56 12.91 -13.85
CA SER A 54 -15.49 13.81 -14.25
C SER A 54 -14.11 13.23 -13.95
N ILE A 55 -13.15 13.50 -14.81
CA ILE A 55 -11.72 13.30 -14.57
C ILE A 55 -11.06 14.67 -14.62
N SER A 56 -10.39 15.07 -13.55
CA SER A 56 -9.81 16.39 -13.37
C SER A 56 -8.28 16.36 -13.42
N ALA A 57 -7.67 17.52 -13.67
CA ALA A 57 -6.25 17.63 -13.98
C ALA A 57 -5.31 17.23 -12.85
N ILE A 58 -5.72 17.41 -11.60
CA ILE A 58 -4.92 17.06 -10.43
C ILE A 58 -5.41 15.70 -9.93
N PRO A 59 -4.64 14.60 -10.11
CA PRO A 59 -5.11 13.25 -9.75
C PRO A 59 -5.11 12.98 -8.24
N LEU A 60 -4.75 13.98 -7.41
CA LEU A 60 -4.59 13.85 -5.96
C LEU A 60 -5.94 13.83 -5.20
N GLY A 61 -6.79 12.86 -5.51
CA GLY A 61 -8.03 12.61 -4.77
C GLY A 61 -9.28 12.60 -5.64
N GLY A 62 -10.36 13.18 -5.14
CA GLY A 62 -11.67 13.19 -5.79
C GLY A 62 -12.73 13.79 -4.87
N TYR A 63 -13.95 13.91 -5.37
CA TYR A 63 -15.07 14.35 -4.55
C TYR A 63 -16.41 13.86 -5.10
N VAL A 64 -17.36 13.65 -4.19
CA VAL A 64 -18.78 13.39 -4.48
C VAL A 64 -19.62 14.60 -4.08
N LYS A 65 -20.13 15.33 -5.07
CA LYS A 65 -21.06 16.45 -4.81
C LYS A 65 -22.48 15.92 -4.69
N MET A 66 -23.00 15.86 -3.47
CA MET A 66 -24.37 15.44 -3.19
C MET A 66 -25.31 16.63 -3.20
N LYS A 67 -26.53 16.42 -3.70
CA LYS A 67 -27.57 17.44 -3.70
C LYS A 67 -27.90 17.83 -2.26
N GLY A 68 -27.90 19.14 -1.99
CA GLY A 68 -28.17 19.69 -0.66
C GLY A 68 -27.04 19.52 0.37
N GLN A 69 -25.90 18.94 -0.01
CA GLN A 69 -24.69 19.04 0.79
C GLN A 69 -23.85 20.22 0.25
N ASP A 70 -23.73 21.26 1.06
CA ASP A 70 -22.84 22.39 0.80
C ASP A 70 -21.76 22.43 1.89
N ASP A 71 -20.52 22.14 1.50
CA ASP A 71 -19.39 22.14 2.43
C ASP A 71 -18.94 23.56 2.81
N SER A 72 -19.35 24.59 2.04
CA SER A 72 -19.02 25.99 2.31
C SER A 72 -20.05 26.68 3.21
N ASP A 73 -21.30 26.23 3.17
CA ASP A 73 -22.37 26.64 4.09
C ASP A 73 -23.12 25.41 4.63
N PRO A 74 -22.67 24.85 5.77
CA PRO A 74 -23.31 23.70 6.39
C PRO A 74 -24.74 23.96 6.90
N THR A 75 -25.17 25.23 6.96
CA THR A 75 -26.51 25.62 7.40
C THR A 75 -27.52 25.67 6.26
N ALA A 76 -27.06 25.64 5.00
CA ALA A 76 -27.92 25.61 3.85
C ALA A 76 -28.75 24.31 3.83
N VAL A 77 -30.07 24.45 3.83
CA VAL A 77 -31.00 23.31 3.81
C VAL A 77 -31.70 23.24 2.47
N ASN A 78 -31.66 22.07 1.83
CA ASN A 78 -32.49 21.76 0.68
C ASN A 78 -33.60 20.77 1.11
N TYR A 79 -34.85 21.09 0.83
CA TYR A 79 -36.01 20.32 1.28
C TYR A 79 -36.49 19.25 0.28
N ASP A 80 -35.78 19.08 -0.84
CA ASP A 80 -36.12 18.07 -1.83
C ASP A 80 -35.97 16.65 -1.25
N SER A 81 -36.85 15.75 -1.68
CA SER A 81 -36.87 14.36 -1.16
C SER A 81 -35.61 13.56 -1.51
N ASP A 82 -34.90 13.95 -2.57
CA ASP A 82 -33.62 13.40 -3.01
C ASP A 82 -32.41 14.20 -2.51
N SER A 83 -32.61 15.14 -1.58
CA SER A 83 -31.54 15.89 -0.92
C SER A 83 -30.87 15.11 0.20
N TYR A 84 -29.57 15.35 0.43
CA TYR A 84 -28.84 14.86 1.59
C TYR A 84 -29.42 15.42 2.91
N THR A 85 -29.85 16.69 2.93
CA THR A 85 -30.31 17.36 4.15
C THR A 85 -31.60 16.79 4.71
N THR A 86 -32.45 16.17 3.89
CA THR A 86 -33.72 15.54 4.32
C THR A 86 -33.54 14.12 4.87
N LYS A 87 -32.34 13.54 4.78
CA LYS A 87 -32.07 12.19 5.30
C LYS A 87 -31.97 12.14 6.82
N THR A 88 -32.30 10.99 7.39
CA THR A 88 -32.20 10.78 8.85
C THR A 88 -30.74 10.84 9.31
N PRO A 89 -30.46 11.15 10.59
CA PRO A 89 -29.09 11.18 11.10
C PRO A 89 -28.31 9.88 10.84
N LEU A 90 -28.95 8.73 10.99
CA LEU A 90 -28.32 7.43 10.74
C LEU A 90 -27.97 7.22 9.26
N GLN A 91 -28.83 7.66 8.34
CA GLN A 91 -28.52 7.60 6.91
C GLN A 91 -27.33 8.50 6.56
N LYS A 92 -27.30 9.71 7.11
CA LYS A 92 -26.17 10.64 6.92
C LYS A 92 -24.87 10.04 7.45
N ILE A 93 -24.87 9.51 8.69
CA ILE A 93 -23.72 8.81 9.27
C ILE A 93 -23.30 7.63 8.39
N GLY A 94 -24.26 6.83 7.90
CA GLY A 94 -23.98 5.73 6.99
C GLY A 94 -23.28 6.18 5.70
N ILE A 95 -23.74 7.28 5.09
CA ILE A 95 -23.11 7.89 3.91
C ILE A 95 -21.68 8.34 4.24
N LEU A 96 -21.47 9.03 5.36
CA LEU A 96 -20.15 9.52 5.78
C LEU A 96 -19.18 8.39 6.13
N LEU A 97 -19.65 7.28 6.69
CA LEU A 97 -18.79 6.14 7.02
C LEU A 97 -18.53 5.23 5.82
N ALA A 98 -19.33 5.33 4.76
CA ALA A 98 -19.20 4.48 3.59
C ALA A 98 -17.85 4.61 2.88
N GLY A 99 -17.29 5.82 2.81
CA GLY A 99 -15.97 6.04 2.20
C GLY A 99 -14.83 5.37 2.97
N PRO A 100 -14.64 5.65 4.27
CA PRO A 100 -13.66 4.94 5.09
C PRO A 100 -13.86 3.42 5.06
N PHE A 101 -15.11 2.95 5.15
CA PHE A 101 -15.41 1.52 5.09
C PHE A 101 -15.02 0.89 3.75
N ALA A 102 -15.25 1.57 2.62
CA ALA A 102 -14.81 1.10 1.31
C ALA A 102 -13.29 0.92 1.24
N ASN A 103 -12.50 1.80 1.86
CA ASN A 103 -11.04 1.64 1.95
C ASN A 103 -10.65 0.41 2.79
N PHE A 104 -11.30 0.19 3.93
CA PHE A 104 -11.07 -1.03 4.73
C PHE A 104 -11.42 -2.29 3.93
N LEU A 105 -12.51 -2.27 3.17
CA LEU A 105 -12.90 -3.39 2.32
C LEU A 105 -11.88 -3.64 1.20
N VAL A 106 -11.42 -2.58 0.52
CA VAL A 106 -10.37 -2.69 -0.50
C VAL A 106 -9.08 -3.24 0.12
N ALA A 107 -8.65 -2.73 1.28
CA ALA A 107 -7.47 -3.22 1.97
C ALA A 107 -7.60 -4.71 2.34
N PHE A 108 -8.77 -5.12 2.86
CA PHE A 108 -9.06 -6.52 3.14
C PHE A 108 -8.98 -7.38 1.89
N LEU A 109 -9.61 -6.97 0.78
CA LEU A 109 -9.61 -7.73 -0.48
C LEU A 109 -8.21 -7.83 -1.09
N LEU A 110 -7.42 -6.74 -1.03
CA LEU A 110 -6.04 -6.74 -1.50
C LEU A 110 -5.18 -7.67 -0.64
N TYR A 111 -5.30 -7.60 0.68
CA TYR A 111 -4.56 -8.46 1.61
C TYR A 111 -4.97 -9.93 1.48
N PHE A 112 -6.27 -10.21 1.36
CA PHE A 112 -6.80 -11.55 1.16
C PHE A 112 -6.33 -12.12 -0.18
N GLY A 113 -6.47 -11.38 -1.28
CA GLY A 113 -5.98 -11.81 -2.59
C GLY A 113 -4.47 -12.04 -2.60
N ALA A 114 -3.71 -11.17 -1.94
CA ALA A 114 -2.27 -11.33 -1.74
C ALA A 114 -1.92 -12.63 -0.99
N SER A 115 -2.70 -13.00 0.03
CA SER A 115 -2.44 -14.20 0.83
C SER A 115 -2.76 -15.49 0.09
N GLN A 116 -3.73 -15.49 -0.83
CA GLN A 116 -4.07 -16.68 -1.65
C GLN A 116 -2.98 -17.03 -2.68
N ILE A 117 -2.17 -16.05 -3.09
CA ILE A 117 -1.13 -16.25 -4.12
C ILE A 117 0.12 -16.92 -3.54
N GLY A 118 0.21 -17.17 -2.22
CA GLY A 118 1.32 -17.91 -1.60
C GLY A 118 2.66 -17.27 -1.94
N THR A 119 2.95 -16.10 -1.35
CA THR A 119 4.12 -15.22 -1.57
C THR A 119 5.20 -15.71 -2.56
N PRO A 120 5.58 -14.89 -3.56
CA PRO A 120 5.64 -13.44 -3.46
C PRO A 120 4.77 -12.72 -4.50
N LEU A 121 4.07 -11.69 -4.04
CA LEU A 121 3.74 -10.57 -4.91
C LEU A 121 5.05 -10.01 -5.47
N SER A 122 5.33 -10.42 -6.70
CA SER A 122 6.13 -9.81 -7.77
C SER A 122 6.70 -8.41 -7.46
N PRO A 123 7.89 -8.07 -7.99
CA PRO A 123 8.92 -7.08 -7.54
C PRO A 123 8.54 -5.75 -6.85
N LEU A 124 7.28 -5.34 -6.84
CA LEU A 124 6.78 -4.17 -6.12
C LEU A 124 6.74 -4.34 -4.58
N PHE A 125 6.58 -5.56 -4.04
CA PHE A 125 6.33 -5.77 -2.60
C PHE A 125 7.19 -6.86 -1.97
N ASN A 126 8.29 -7.26 -2.61
CA ASN A 126 9.25 -8.19 -2.02
C ASN A 126 10.08 -7.47 -0.94
N TYR A 127 9.56 -7.37 0.28
CA TYR A 127 10.28 -6.83 1.43
C TYR A 127 11.65 -7.49 1.62
N SER A 128 11.73 -8.80 1.36
CA SER A 128 12.96 -9.61 1.36
C SER A 128 14.06 -9.09 0.42
N HIS A 129 13.69 -8.58 -0.76
CA HIS A 129 14.64 -8.08 -1.76
C HIS A 129 15.26 -6.73 -1.37
N TYR A 130 14.73 -6.06 -0.35
CA TYR A 130 15.27 -4.80 0.19
C TYR A 130 15.91 -4.96 1.56
N MET A 131 15.86 -6.16 2.17
CA MET A 131 16.55 -6.40 3.44
C MET A 131 18.04 -6.52 3.18
N ALA A 132 18.81 -5.61 3.79
CA ALA A 132 20.26 -5.71 3.76
C ALA A 132 20.70 -7.06 4.36
N PRO A 133 21.73 -7.70 3.78
CA PRO A 133 22.22 -9.00 4.24
C PRO A 133 23.00 -8.86 5.54
N VAL A 134 22.34 -8.46 6.61
CA VAL A 134 22.94 -8.20 7.93
C VAL A 134 22.53 -9.31 8.89
N VAL A 135 23.50 -9.81 9.65
CA VAL A 135 23.26 -10.82 10.68
C VAL A 135 22.45 -10.21 11.82
N GLY A 136 21.21 -10.69 12.00
CA GLY A 136 20.31 -10.20 13.06
C GLY A 136 20.31 -11.03 14.35
N GLY A 137 20.91 -12.22 14.33
CA GLY A 137 20.92 -13.13 15.46
C GLY A 137 21.35 -14.54 15.06
N PHE A 138 21.51 -15.41 16.06
CA PHE A 138 21.95 -16.80 15.87
C PHE A 138 21.06 -17.76 16.67
N SER A 139 20.88 -18.98 16.16
CA SER A 139 20.41 -20.09 16.97
C SER A 139 21.46 -20.47 18.04
N PRO A 140 21.07 -21.17 19.12
CA PRO A 140 22.01 -21.60 20.16
C PRO A 140 23.23 -22.35 19.61
N ASP A 141 23.02 -23.26 18.65
CA ASP A 141 24.05 -24.12 18.07
C ASP A 141 24.44 -23.68 16.64
N SER A 142 24.53 -22.36 16.39
CA SER A 142 24.79 -21.84 15.05
C SER A 142 26.26 -21.98 14.65
N PRO A 143 26.59 -22.69 13.53
CA PRO A 143 27.95 -22.74 13.01
C PRO A 143 28.50 -21.35 12.66
N ALA A 144 27.62 -20.42 12.30
CA ALA A 144 28.00 -19.03 12.03
C ALA A 144 28.48 -18.28 13.26
N LYS A 145 27.88 -18.54 14.40
CA LYS A 145 28.33 -17.98 15.67
C LYS A 145 29.68 -18.58 16.08
N GLU A 146 29.85 -19.88 15.92
CA GLU A 146 31.11 -20.59 16.22
C GLU A 146 32.27 -20.13 15.33
N ALA A 147 31.99 -19.85 14.05
CA ALA A 147 32.97 -19.29 13.12
C ALA A 147 33.38 -17.84 13.46
N GLY A 148 32.65 -17.15 14.33
CA GLY A 148 32.99 -15.81 14.81
C GLY A 148 32.28 -14.67 14.09
N LEU A 149 31.22 -14.95 13.32
CA LEU A 149 30.29 -13.91 12.87
C LEU A 149 29.61 -13.29 14.09
N LYS A 150 29.24 -12.03 13.97
CA LYS A 150 28.54 -11.26 15.01
C LYS A 150 27.28 -10.63 14.45
N GLU A 151 26.35 -10.36 15.36
CA GLU A 151 25.18 -9.53 15.04
C GLU A 151 25.67 -8.15 14.55
N GLY A 152 25.03 -7.64 13.50
CA GLY A 152 25.45 -6.41 12.82
C GLY A 152 26.46 -6.61 11.69
N ASP A 153 27.09 -7.78 11.53
CA ASP A 153 27.96 -8.05 10.38
C ASP A 153 27.13 -8.04 9.07
N LYS A 154 27.57 -7.26 8.08
CA LYS A 154 26.95 -7.21 6.75
C LYS A 154 27.67 -8.16 5.80
N ILE A 155 26.97 -9.19 5.34
CA ILE A 155 27.50 -10.18 4.40
C ILE A 155 27.63 -9.54 3.01
N LEU A 156 28.85 -9.50 2.50
CA LEU A 156 29.18 -8.94 1.18
C LEU A 156 29.27 -10.02 0.11
N LYS A 157 29.80 -11.21 0.48
CA LYS A 157 29.99 -12.34 -0.43
C LYS A 157 29.81 -13.67 0.30
N ILE A 158 29.33 -14.66 -0.45
CA ILE A 158 29.38 -16.08 -0.09
C ILE A 158 30.11 -16.79 -1.24
N ASN A 159 31.26 -17.36 -0.93
CA ASN A 159 32.27 -17.83 -1.86
C ASN A 159 32.57 -16.74 -2.93
N ASN A 160 32.37 -17.06 -4.20
CA ASN A 160 32.61 -16.15 -5.32
C ASN A 160 31.39 -15.30 -5.70
N THR A 161 30.28 -15.40 -4.95
CA THR A 161 29.02 -14.71 -5.27
C THR A 161 28.82 -13.50 -4.38
N SER A 162 28.64 -12.32 -4.98
CA SER A 162 28.30 -11.11 -4.23
C SER A 162 26.85 -11.18 -3.75
N ILE A 163 26.66 -10.86 -2.46
CA ILE A 163 25.37 -10.87 -1.80
C ILE A 163 24.91 -9.43 -1.61
N LYS A 164 23.74 -9.10 -2.14
CA LYS A 164 23.13 -7.76 -2.02
C LYS A 164 21.91 -7.75 -1.13
N THR A 165 21.25 -8.89 -0.99
CA THR A 165 19.97 -9.03 -0.30
C THR A 165 20.00 -10.22 0.67
N TRP A 166 19.17 -10.18 1.70
CA TRP A 166 19.04 -11.27 2.67
C TRP A 166 18.63 -12.59 2.00
N GLU A 167 17.75 -12.56 1.00
CA GLU A 167 17.25 -13.74 0.27
C GLU A 167 18.36 -14.49 -0.47
N GLU A 168 19.36 -13.76 -0.98
CA GLU A 168 20.49 -14.33 -1.66
C GLU A 168 21.34 -15.20 -0.73
N ILE A 169 21.34 -14.93 0.59
CA ILE A 169 22.10 -15.74 1.56
C ILE A 169 21.58 -17.17 1.55
N GLY A 170 20.29 -17.36 1.88
CA GLY A 170 19.69 -18.69 1.95
C GLY A 170 19.78 -19.45 0.62
N THR A 171 19.53 -18.74 -0.50
CA THR A 171 19.63 -19.31 -1.84
C THR A 171 21.05 -19.77 -2.18
N ASN A 172 22.08 -19.01 -1.80
CA ASN A 172 23.48 -19.37 -2.06
C ASN A 172 23.97 -20.50 -1.15
N ILE A 173 23.60 -20.49 0.13
CA ILE A 173 23.91 -21.58 1.07
C ILE A 173 23.37 -22.91 0.53
N GLN A 174 22.09 -22.96 0.14
CA GLN A 174 21.47 -24.17 -0.39
C GLN A 174 22.11 -24.66 -1.70
N LYS A 175 22.59 -23.75 -2.55
CA LYS A 175 23.21 -24.10 -3.84
C LYS A 175 24.65 -24.60 -3.72
N GLN A 176 25.41 -24.09 -2.74
CA GLN A 176 26.86 -24.24 -2.70
C GLN A 176 27.34 -25.30 -1.68
N GLY A 177 26.45 -25.80 -0.81
CA GLY A 177 26.71 -26.97 0.03
C GLY A 177 27.60 -26.69 1.25
N ASP A 178 28.49 -27.63 1.57
CA ASP A 178 29.09 -27.76 2.91
C ASP A 178 30.29 -26.85 3.21
N ASN A 179 30.90 -26.22 2.19
CA ASN A 179 32.05 -25.33 2.40
C ASN A 179 31.69 -23.91 1.94
N LEU A 180 31.45 -23.02 2.90
CA LEU A 180 30.99 -21.67 2.63
C LEU A 180 31.98 -20.66 3.19
N HIS A 181 32.55 -19.85 2.30
CA HIS A 181 33.43 -18.75 2.64
C HIS A 181 32.64 -17.44 2.66
N PHE A 182 32.47 -16.83 3.81
CA PHE A 182 31.73 -15.58 3.97
C PHE A 182 32.69 -14.40 4.08
N THR A 183 32.55 -13.42 3.20
CA THR A 183 33.18 -12.11 3.36
C THR A 183 32.15 -11.15 3.95
N VAL A 184 32.45 -10.55 5.10
CA VAL A 184 31.56 -9.65 5.82
C VAL A 184 32.20 -8.30 6.11
N LEU A 185 31.40 -7.25 6.20
CA LEU A 185 31.78 -5.94 6.69
C LEU A 185 31.26 -5.79 8.13
N ARG A 186 32.17 -5.66 9.08
CA ARG A 186 31.87 -5.40 10.49
C ARG A 186 31.65 -3.90 10.72
N GLU A 187 30.89 -3.53 11.75
CA GLU A 187 30.53 -2.12 12.04
C GLU A 187 31.72 -1.16 12.13
N ASN A 188 32.89 -1.65 12.53
CA ASN A 188 34.14 -0.88 12.57
C ASN A 188 34.76 -0.61 11.19
N GLY A 189 34.09 -0.99 10.09
CA GLY A 189 34.54 -0.80 8.71
C GLY A 189 35.53 -1.86 8.23
N VAL A 190 35.87 -2.86 9.05
CA VAL A 190 36.83 -3.91 8.68
C VAL A 190 36.11 -5.01 7.92
N VAL A 191 36.72 -5.42 6.80
CA VAL A 191 36.29 -6.60 6.04
C VAL A 191 36.96 -7.84 6.65
N LEU A 192 36.17 -8.85 6.97
CA LEU A 192 36.60 -10.10 7.57
C LEU A 192 36.08 -11.27 6.75
N ASP A 193 36.86 -12.34 6.73
CA ASP A 193 36.52 -13.57 6.03
C ASP A 193 36.37 -14.72 7.03
N PHE A 194 35.35 -15.55 6.83
CA PHE A 194 35.01 -16.66 7.71
C PHE A 194 34.71 -17.90 6.88
N ASP A 195 35.33 -19.02 7.23
CA ASP A 195 35.01 -20.32 6.65
C ASP A 195 34.01 -21.05 7.54
N LEU A 196 32.91 -21.48 6.94
CA LEU A 196 31.82 -22.14 7.63
C LEU A 196 31.50 -23.48 7.01
N LYS A 197 31.14 -24.40 7.89
CA LYS A 197 30.47 -25.65 7.53
C LYS A 197 29.08 -25.60 8.15
N PRO A 198 28.01 -25.52 7.32
CA PRO A 198 26.64 -25.42 7.80
C PRO A 198 26.19 -26.68 8.55
#